data_AF-A0A955YSG6-F1
#
_entry.id   AF-A0A955YSG6-F1
#
_cell.length_a   1.000
_cell.length_b   1.000
_cell.length_c   1.000
_cell.angle_alpha   90.00
_cell.angle_beta   90.00
_cell.angle_gamma   90.00
#
_symmetry.space_group_name_H-M   'P 1'
#
loop_
_entity.id
_entity.type
_entity.pdbx_description
1 polymer ?
#
loop_
_entity_poly.entity_id
_entity_poly.type
_entity_poly.pdbx_seq_one_letter_code
_entity_poly.pdbx_strand_id
1 'polypeptide(L)'
;GLAVVQAKSRTREAILEALRSRRCYATSGVKILLDFRVDGHPMGSAIEGEGERKVHVRVLGTTDLKTVEVVGPEGALHEVAADGPRAEAEIDLEAAYLYLRVRQQDGEMAWSSPVFMGDKRTP
;
A
#
# COMPACT_ATOMS: atom_id res chain seq x y z
N GLY A 1 2.73 -9.22 14.89
CA GLY A 1 2.16 -8.51 13.72
C GLY A 1 0.71 -8.13 13.98
N LEU A 2 0.29 -6.96 13.49
CA LEU A 2 -1.12 -6.53 13.49
C LEU A 2 -1.63 -6.50 12.05
N ALA A 3 -2.90 -6.85 11.85
CA ALA A 3 -3.60 -6.66 10.59
C ALA A 3 -4.46 -5.40 10.69
N VAL A 4 -4.34 -4.51 9.71
CA VAL A 4 -5.18 -3.32 9.59
C VAL A 4 -6.17 -3.53 8.46
N VAL A 5 -7.42 -3.13 8.68
CA VAL A 5 -8.51 -3.26 7.72
C VAL A 5 -9.11 -1.87 7.47
N GLN A 6 -9.04 -1.40 6.22
CA GLN A 6 -9.64 -0.13 5.80
C GLN A 6 -11.12 -0.34 5.43
N ALA A 7 -11.96 -0.27 6.45
CA ALA A 7 -13.41 -0.38 6.32
C ALA A 7 -14.10 0.98 6.31
N LYS A 8 -15.21 1.09 5.57
CA LYS A 8 -16.02 2.33 5.49
C LYS A 8 -16.68 2.71 6.82
N SER A 9 -16.90 1.74 7.71
CA SER A 9 -17.49 1.93 9.03
C SER A 9 -17.04 0.82 9.99
N ARG A 10 -17.32 0.99 11.29
CA ARG A 10 -16.96 0.03 12.35
C ARG A 10 -18.04 -1.05 12.55
N THR A 11 -18.66 -1.51 11.47
CA THR A 11 -19.63 -2.61 11.51
C THR A 11 -18.98 -3.91 11.04
N ARG A 12 -19.52 -5.05 11.48
CA ARG A 12 -19.04 -6.37 11.08
C ARG A 12 -19.09 -6.54 9.56
N GLU A 13 -20.16 -6.10 8.93
CA GLU A 13 -20.40 -6.20 7.49
C GLU A 13 -19.36 -5.40 6.71
N ALA A 14 -19.09 -4.15 7.14
CA ALA A 14 -18.10 -3.30 6.48
C ALA A 14 -16.66 -3.82 6.64
N ILE A 15 -16.34 -4.40 7.80
CA ILE A 15 -15.03 -5.03 8.04
C ILE A 15 -14.87 -6.29 7.18
N LEU A 16 -15.87 -7.17 7.14
CA LEU A 16 -15.83 -8.38 6.31
C LEU A 16 -15.72 -8.04 4.83
N GLU A 17 -16.42 -7.01 4.37
CA GLU A 17 -16.33 -6.53 2.99
C GLU A 17 -14.93 -5.98 2.66
N ALA A 18 -14.33 -5.21 3.56
CA ALA A 18 -12.96 -4.73 3.39
C ALA A 18 -11.93 -5.86 3.33
N LEU A 19 -12.07 -6.88 4.18
CA LEU A 19 -11.23 -8.08 4.14
C LEU A 19 -11.37 -8.83 2.82
N ARG A 20 -12.60 -9.08 2.36
CA ARG A 20 -12.87 -9.75 1.07
C ARG A 20 -12.31 -8.98 -0.12
N SER A 21 -12.41 -7.66 -0.06
CA SER A 21 -11.85 -6.75 -1.05
C SER A 21 -10.33 -6.56 -0.93
N ARG A 22 -9.65 -7.24 0.02
CA ARG A 22 -8.21 -7.09 0.29
C ARG A 22 -7.79 -5.64 0.60
N ARG A 23 -8.69 -4.84 1.17
CA ARG A 23 -8.39 -3.50 1.69
C ARG A 23 -7.74 -3.63 3.08
N CYS A 24 -6.64 -4.34 3.15
CA CYS A 24 -5.91 -4.62 4.36
C CYS A 24 -4.40 -4.56 4.16
N TYR A 25 -3.69 -4.38 5.27
CA TYR A 25 -2.23 -4.35 5.29
C TYR A 25 -1.73 -4.91 6.62
N ALA A 26 -0.47 -5.33 6.63
CA ALA A 26 0.17 -5.89 7.81
C ALA A 26 1.20 -4.92 8.39
N THR A 27 1.37 -4.95 9.70
CA THR A 27 2.46 -4.31 10.43
C THR A 27 3.14 -5.34 11.34
N SER A 28 4.43 -5.18 11.64
CA SER A 28 5.16 -6.13 12.49
C SER A 28 4.76 -6.08 13.97
N GLY A 29 4.21 -4.96 14.46
CA GLY A 29 3.78 -4.85 15.86
C GLY A 29 3.31 -3.46 16.30
N VAL A 30 3.59 -2.42 15.52
CA VAL A 30 3.24 -1.03 15.82
C VAL A 30 2.24 -0.44 14.83
N LYS A 31 1.54 0.62 15.24
CA LYS A 31 0.43 1.22 14.49
C LYS A 31 0.90 2.15 13.37
N ILE A 32 1.63 1.60 12.40
CA ILE A 32 2.00 2.33 11.16
C ILE A 32 0.71 2.55 10.36
N LEU A 33 0.45 3.80 9.98
CA LEU A 33 -0.67 4.16 9.10
C LEU A 33 -0.17 4.27 7.67
N LEU A 34 -0.94 3.71 6.73
CA LEU A 34 -0.66 3.83 5.30
C LEU A 34 -1.94 4.01 4.49
N ASP A 35 -1.84 4.85 3.45
CA ASP A 35 -2.83 5.03 2.39
C ASP A 35 -2.11 4.88 1.06
N PHE A 36 -2.40 3.77 0.37
CA PHE A 36 -1.79 3.41 -0.90
C PHE A 36 -2.89 3.24 -1.95
N ARG A 37 -2.78 4.00 -3.04
CA ARG A 37 -3.76 4.01 -4.13
C ARG A 37 -3.08 4.06 -5.48
N VAL A 38 -3.73 3.50 -6.49
CA VAL A 38 -3.32 3.58 -7.90
C VAL A 38 -4.53 4.04 -8.71
N ASP A 39 -4.40 5.13 -9.45
CA ASP A 39 -5.51 5.84 -10.12
C ASP A 39 -6.70 6.08 -9.18
N GLY A 40 -6.42 6.43 -7.92
CA GLY A 40 -7.44 6.63 -6.87
C GLY A 40 -8.09 5.36 -6.32
N HIS A 41 -7.83 4.18 -6.88
CA HIS A 41 -8.32 2.90 -6.36
C HIS A 41 -7.48 2.46 -5.16
N PRO A 42 -8.10 2.01 -4.05
CA PRO A 42 -7.36 1.60 -2.86
C PRO A 42 -6.56 0.32 -3.11
N MET A 43 -5.54 0.09 -2.29
CA MET A 43 -4.87 -1.20 -2.17
C MET A 43 -5.86 -2.38 -2.13
N GLY A 44 -5.48 -3.51 -2.73
CA GLY A 44 -6.33 -4.70 -2.90
C GLY A 44 -7.16 -4.73 -4.19
N SER A 45 -7.24 -3.60 -4.90
CA SER A 45 -7.98 -3.46 -6.16
C SER A 45 -7.30 -4.19 -7.33
N ALA A 46 -8.07 -4.43 -8.38
CA ALA A 46 -7.58 -4.81 -9.70
C ALA A 46 -8.13 -3.81 -10.71
N ILE A 47 -7.25 -3.20 -11.50
CA ILE A 47 -7.56 -2.15 -12.47
C ILE A 47 -7.34 -2.74 -13.86
N GLU A 48 -8.31 -2.57 -14.76
CA GLU A 48 -8.22 -3.07 -16.13
C GLU A 48 -7.30 -2.19 -16.99
N GLY A 49 -6.62 -2.83 -17.95
CA GLY A 49 -5.71 -2.17 -18.89
C GLY A 49 -4.28 -2.04 -18.37
N GLU A 50 -3.36 -1.85 -19.31
CA GLU A 50 -1.93 -1.63 -19.08
C GLU A 50 -1.58 -0.15 -19.23
N GLY A 51 -0.31 0.20 -18.99
CA GLY A 51 0.20 1.57 -19.09
C GLY A 51 0.45 2.22 -17.73
N GLU A 52 1.04 3.40 -17.80
CA GLU A 52 1.42 4.24 -16.68
C GLU A 52 0.21 4.65 -15.82
N ARG A 53 0.39 4.61 -14.50
CA ARG A 53 -0.65 4.84 -13.50
C ARG A 53 -0.17 5.83 -12.44
N LYS A 54 -1.09 6.68 -11.98
CA LYS A 54 -0.81 7.59 -10.88
C LYS A 54 -0.87 6.84 -9.56
N VAL A 55 0.26 6.75 -8.87
CA VAL A 55 0.41 6.12 -7.57
C VAL A 55 0.42 7.19 -6.49
N HIS A 56 -0.48 7.06 -5.53
CA HIS A 56 -0.54 7.90 -4.34
C HIS A 56 -0.05 7.11 -3.12
N VAL A 57 0.93 7.67 -2.42
CA VAL A 57 1.52 7.11 -1.20
C VAL A 57 1.37 8.11 -0.07
N ARG A 58 0.84 7.66 1.07
CA ARG A 58 0.95 8.36 2.36
C ARG A 58 1.28 7.38 3.46
N VAL A 59 2.27 7.70 4.27
CA VAL A 59 2.72 6.89 5.41
C VAL A 59 2.89 7.77 6.63
N LEU A 60 2.44 7.27 7.78
CA LEU A 60 2.77 7.82 9.10
C LEU A 60 3.27 6.68 10.00
N GLY A 61 4.56 6.72 10.28
CA GLY A 61 5.22 5.86 11.25
C GLY A 61 4.95 6.28 12.70
N THR A 62 5.29 5.38 13.62
CA THR A 62 5.39 5.66 15.06
C THR A 62 6.76 6.19 15.45
N THR A 63 7.75 6.05 14.58
CA THR A 63 9.08 6.67 14.64
C THR A 63 9.53 7.02 13.22
N ASP A 64 10.73 7.55 13.08
CA ASP A 64 11.29 7.95 11.79
C ASP A 64 11.31 6.79 10.79
N LEU A 65 10.91 7.09 9.57
CA LEU A 65 10.92 6.14 8.47
C LEU A 65 12.36 5.95 7.98
N LYS A 66 12.73 4.70 7.73
CA LYS A 66 14.02 4.32 7.18
C LYS A 66 13.94 4.12 5.66
N THR A 67 12.94 3.39 5.19
CA THR A 67 12.65 3.24 3.75
C THR A 67 11.15 3.21 3.52
N VAL A 68 10.73 3.80 2.39
CA VAL A 68 9.34 3.76 1.90
C VAL A 68 9.41 3.46 0.42
N GLU A 69 9.09 2.22 0.03
CA GLU A 69 9.30 1.73 -1.32
C GLU A 69 7.97 1.37 -1.97
N VAL A 70 7.77 1.82 -3.20
CA VAL A 70 6.75 1.26 -4.10
C VAL A 70 7.39 0.10 -4.84
N VAL A 71 6.83 -1.09 -4.66
CA VAL A 71 7.40 -2.36 -5.12
C VAL A 71 6.51 -2.95 -6.21
N GLY A 72 7.14 -3.39 -7.31
CA GLY A 72 6.50 -4.12 -8.40
C GLY A 72 7.25 -5.42 -8.74
N PRO A 73 7.04 -5.97 -9.96
CA PRO A 73 7.61 -7.26 -10.37
C PRO A 73 9.13 -7.38 -10.24
N GLU A 74 9.85 -6.28 -10.48
CA GLU A 74 11.32 -6.23 -10.46
C GLU A 74 11.89 -5.84 -9.08
N GLY A 75 11.04 -5.73 -8.06
CA GLY A 75 11.43 -5.24 -6.73
C GLY A 75 11.06 -3.78 -6.53
N ALA A 76 11.87 -3.04 -5.78
CA ALA A 76 11.61 -1.63 -5.47
C ALA A 76 11.79 -0.78 -6.74
N LEU A 77 10.68 -0.28 -7.27
CA LEU A 77 10.66 0.54 -8.49
C LEU A 77 10.87 2.02 -8.16
N HIS A 78 10.45 2.44 -6.97
CA HIS A 78 10.61 3.81 -6.51
C HIS A 78 10.75 3.86 -4.98
N GLU A 79 11.63 4.74 -4.48
CA GLU A 79 11.73 5.06 -3.06
C GLU A 79 11.21 6.47 -2.81
N VAL A 80 10.23 6.58 -1.91
CA VAL A 80 9.60 7.84 -1.53
C VAL A 80 10.41 8.49 -0.41
N ALA A 81 10.76 9.76 -0.59
CA ALA A 81 11.46 10.54 0.42
C ALA A 81 10.63 10.64 1.72
N ALA A 82 11.29 10.37 2.85
CA ALA A 82 10.71 10.54 4.17
C ALA A 82 11.10 11.88 4.80
N ASP A 83 10.17 12.45 5.55
CA ASP A 83 10.35 13.58 6.47
C ASP A 83 10.05 13.10 7.89
N GLY A 84 11.10 12.62 8.57
CA GLY A 84 11.00 11.97 9.87
C GLY A 84 10.02 10.78 9.83
N PRO A 85 8.91 10.79 10.59
CA PRO A 85 7.93 9.70 10.61
C PRO A 85 6.93 9.75 9.43
N ARG A 86 7.06 10.68 8.48
CA ARG A 86 6.09 10.89 7.40
C ARG A 86 6.70 10.64 6.03
N ALA A 87 5.90 10.16 5.09
CA ALA A 87 6.24 10.15 3.67
C ALA A 87 4.96 10.34 2.86
N GLU A 88 5.03 11.18 1.82
CA GLU A 88 3.90 11.48 0.94
C GLU A 88 4.41 11.75 -0.48
N ALA A 89 3.78 11.14 -1.49
CA ALA A 89 4.12 11.35 -2.89
C ALA A 89 2.96 11.01 -3.83
N GLU A 90 2.94 11.69 -4.98
CA GLU A 90 2.29 11.25 -6.21
C GLU A 90 3.38 10.98 -7.25
N ILE A 91 3.38 9.77 -7.83
CA ILE A 91 4.33 9.35 -8.85
C ILE A 91 3.62 8.56 -9.93
N ASP A 92 4.07 8.67 -11.16
CA ASP A 92 3.57 7.88 -12.26
C ASP A 92 4.46 6.64 -12.44
N LEU A 93 3.86 5.45 -12.45
CA LEU A 93 4.56 4.17 -12.56
C LEU A 93 3.77 3.20 -13.44
N GLU A 94 4.48 2.35 -14.18
CA GLU A 94 3.92 1.26 -14.96
C GLU A 94 4.44 -0.08 -14.44
N ALA A 95 3.53 -0.98 -14.05
CA ALA A 95 3.86 -2.33 -13.61
C ALA A 95 2.61 -3.24 -13.64
N ALA A 96 2.80 -4.56 -13.67
CA ALA A 96 1.69 -5.52 -13.57
C ALA A 96 1.02 -5.53 -12.17
N TYR A 97 1.78 -5.20 -11.13
CA TYR A 97 1.26 -4.96 -9.79
C TYR A 97 2.14 -3.96 -9.05
N LEU A 98 1.57 -3.25 -8.08
CA LEU A 98 2.29 -2.37 -7.18
C LEU A 98 1.81 -2.59 -5.74
N TYR A 99 2.71 -2.57 -4.77
CA TYR A 99 2.39 -2.49 -3.36
C TYR A 99 3.39 -1.60 -2.62
N LEU A 100 3.01 -1.15 -1.43
CA LEU A 100 3.84 -0.31 -0.58
C LEU A 100 4.55 -1.15 0.48
N ARG A 101 5.86 -0.96 0.62
CA ARG A 101 6.69 -1.54 1.67
C ARG A 101 7.35 -0.44 2.49
N VAL A 102 7.19 -0.50 3.81
CA VAL A 102 7.72 0.50 4.74
C VAL A 102 8.62 -0.20 5.76
N ARG A 103 9.74 0.45 6.09
CA ARG A 103 10.57 0.11 7.23
C ARG A 103 10.87 1.37 8.04
N GLN A 104 10.77 1.28 9.35
CA GLN A 104 11.16 2.32 10.30
C GLN A 104 12.61 2.16 10.78
N GLN A 105 13.17 3.18 11.41
CA GLN A 105 14.52 3.13 11.97
C GLN A 105 14.66 2.09 13.10
N ASP A 106 13.59 1.85 13.86
CA ASP A 106 13.52 0.81 14.89
C ASP A 106 13.40 -0.62 14.32
N GLY A 107 13.29 -0.76 12.99
CA GLY A 107 13.22 -2.04 12.31
C GLY A 107 11.80 -2.58 12.15
N GLU A 108 10.78 -1.93 12.71
CA GLU A 108 9.38 -2.29 12.47
C GLU A 108 8.99 -1.96 11.01
N MET A 109 8.04 -2.73 10.48
CA MET A 109 7.72 -2.75 9.05
C MET A 109 6.22 -2.77 8.80
N ALA A 110 5.83 -2.32 7.60
CA ALA A 110 4.47 -2.46 7.08
C ALA A 110 4.46 -2.82 5.59
N TRP A 111 3.42 -3.54 5.17
CA TRP A 111 3.18 -3.92 3.77
C TRP A 111 1.72 -3.80 3.42
N SER A 112 1.41 -3.04 2.36
CA SER A 112 0.05 -2.97 1.81
C SER A 112 -0.33 -4.24 1.07
N SER A 113 -1.63 -4.47 0.88
CA SER A 113 -2.07 -5.33 -0.21
C SER A 113 -1.66 -4.72 -1.56
N PRO A 114 -1.41 -5.55 -2.59
CA PRO A 114 -1.10 -5.05 -3.93
C PRO A 114 -2.33 -4.47 -4.62
N VAL A 115 -2.08 -3.57 -5.56
CA VAL A 115 -2.99 -3.23 -6.65
C VAL A 115 -2.48 -3.93 -7.90
N PHE A 116 -3.36 -4.67 -8.58
CA PHE A 116 -3.04 -5.36 -9.83
C PHE A 116 -3.49 -4.53 -11.03
N MET A 117 -2.72 -4.55 -12.11
CA MET A 117 -3.04 -3.90 -13.39
C MET A 117 -3.01 -4.96 -14.51
N GLY A 118 -3.78 -4.73 -15.56
CA GLY A 118 -3.89 -5.64 -16.70
C GLY A 118 -5.23 -6.37 -16.76
N ASP A 119 -5.36 -7.24 -17.75
CA ASP A 119 -6.60 -8.00 -17.96
C ASP A 119 -6.80 -9.03 -16.82
N LYS A 120 -8.05 -9.33 -16.47
CA LYS A 120 -8.40 -10.34 -15.45
C LYS A 120 -8.15 -11.76 -15.97
N ARG A 121 -6.91 -12.05 -16.36
CA ARG A 121 -6.34 -13.36 -16.64
C ARG A 121 -4.88 -13.23 -16.22
N THR A 122 -4.46 -13.72 -15.07
CA THR A 122 -4.24 -15.15 -14.77
C THR A 122 -3.89 -15.21 -13.25
N PRO A 123 -4.16 -16.32 -12.54
CA PRO A 123 -4.39 -16.39 -11.10
C PRO A 123 -3.16 -16.18 -10.21
#